data_AF-A0A167JDI8-F1
#
_entry.id   AF-A0A167JDI8-F1
#
_cell.length_a   1.000
_cell.length_b   1.000
_cell.length_c   1.000
_cell.angle_alpha   90.00
_cell.angle_beta   90.00
_cell.angle_gamma   90.00
#
_symmetry.space_group_name_H-M   'P 1'
#
loop_
_entity.id
_entity.type
_entity.pdbx_description
1 polymer ?
#
loop_
_entity_poly.entity_id
_entity_poly.type
_entity_poly.pdbx_seq_one_letter_code
_entity_poly.pdbx_strand_id
1 'polypeptide(L)'
;MKQLIKNLSAPKFLLFSGIVYTLFITYSFLTSTKGMPVIRFFLADKVVHVLIHLVLVFLWLCVFARYKGGILRKKNYALVATFCVGYGIIIEILQGIYTVSREADILDVLANCIGTALGIILFLQIRQRFYNINV
;
A
#
# COMPACT_ATOMS: atom_id res chain seq x y z
N MET A 1 26.14 0.73 -21.79
CA MET A 1 25.04 1.72 -21.88
C MET A 1 23.67 1.19 -21.41
N LYS A 2 23.21 0.00 -21.86
CA LYS A 2 21.89 -0.55 -21.49
C LYS A 2 21.67 -0.74 -19.97
N GLN A 3 22.67 -1.18 -19.21
CA GLN A 3 22.58 -1.36 -17.74
C GLN A 3 22.44 -0.03 -16.97
N LEU A 4 23.13 1.03 -17.42
CA LEU A 4 23.02 2.38 -16.85
C LEU A 4 21.61 2.96 -17.06
N ILE A 5 21.07 2.82 -18.27
CA ILE A 5 19.71 3.30 -18.60
C ILE A 5 18.65 2.53 -17.80
N LYS A 6 18.79 1.21 -17.67
CA LYS A 6 17.90 0.35 -16.85
C LYS A 6 17.92 0.74 -15.37
N ASN A 7 19.09 1.09 -14.83
CA ASN A 7 19.20 1.57 -13.47
C ASN A 7 18.61 2.98 -13.29
N LEU A 8 18.72 3.86 -14.28
CA LEU A 8 18.13 5.21 -14.24
C LEU A 8 16.60 5.21 -14.41
N SER A 9 16.06 4.26 -15.16
CA SER A 9 14.61 4.15 -15.40
C SER A 9 13.86 3.42 -14.28
N ALA A 10 14.51 2.49 -13.58
CA ALA A 10 13.88 1.71 -12.50
C ALA A 10 13.22 2.56 -11.38
N PRO A 11 13.83 3.65 -10.87
CA PRO A 11 13.16 4.53 -9.90
C PRO A 11 11.90 5.18 -10.47
N LYS A 12 11.93 5.62 -11.72
CA LYS A 12 10.80 6.27 -12.40
C LYS A 12 9.66 5.28 -12.64
N PHE A 13 9.99 4.05 -13.05
CA PHE A 13 9.01 2.98 -13.24
C PHE A 13 8.33 2.59 -11.92
N LEU A 14 9.10 2.39 -10.85
CA LEU A 14 8.53 2.08 -9.53
C LEU A 14 7.65 3.21 -9.00
N LEU A 15 8.07 4.47 -9.17
CA LEU A 15 7.26 5.63 -8.79
C LEU A 15 5.94 5.65 -9.57
N PHE A 16 6.02 5.45 -10.89
CA PHE A 16 4.83 5.37 -11.75
C PHE A 16 3.89 4.24 -11.29
N SER A 17 4.41 3.05 -11.02
CA SER A 17 3.61 1.93 -10.49
C SER A 17 2.96 2.27 -9.15
N GLY A 18 3.67 2.93 -8.22
CA GLY A 18 3.12 3.35 -6.93
C GLY A 18 1.98 4.37 -7.07
N ILE A 19 2.14 5.35 -7.98
CA ILE A 19 1.11 6.34 -8.27
C ILE A 19 -0.13 5.67 -8.89
N VAL A 20 0.07 4.86 -9.93
CA VAL A 20 -1.01 4.13 -10.61
C VAL A 20 -1.77 3.24 -9.63
N TYR A 21 -1.06 2.53 -8.76
CA TYR A 21 -1.67 1.68 -7.76
C TYR A 21 -2.49 2.48 -6.74
N THR A 22 -1.98 3.63 -6.29
CA THR A 22 -2.70 4.52 -5.37
C THR A 22 -3.99 5.06 -6.02
N LEU A 23 -3.92 5.51 -7.27
CA LEU A 23 -5.10 5.97 -8.03
C LEU A 23 -6.11 4.84 -8.25
N PHE A 24 -5.64 3.64 -8.58
CA PHE A 24 -6.48 2.46 -8.74
C PHE A 24 -7.24 2.11 -7.44
N ILE A 25 -6.56 2.16 -6.28
CA ILE A 25 -7.20 1.95 -4.98
C ILE A 25 -8.24 3.03 -4.70
N THR A 26 -7.89 4.30 -4.91
CA THR A 26 -8.81 5.43 -4.69
C THR A 26 -10.09 5.24 -5.51
N TYR A 27 -9.95 4.93 -6.80
CA TYR A 27 -11.09 4.63 -7.67
C TYR A 27 -11.90 3.43 -7.14
N SER A 28 -11.23 2.32 -6.83
CA SER A 28 -11.88 1.09 -6.41
C SER A 28 -12.70 1.27 -5.12
N PHE A 29 -12.15 1.96 -4.12
CA PHE A 29 -12.84 2.18 -2.84
C PHE A 29 -13.99 3.17 -2.93
N LEU A 30 -13.94 4.13 -3.86
CA LEU A 30 -15.02 5.11 -4.06
C LEU A 30 -16.11 4.63 -5.03
N THR A 31 -15.97 3.44 -5.63
CA THR A 31 -17.05 2.83 -6.41
C THR A 31 -18.07 2.13 -5.49
N SER A 32 -19.36 2.37 -5.74
CA SER A 32 -20.46 1.83 -4.91
C SER A 32 -20.79 0.37 -5.26
N THR A 33 -20.93 -0.47 -4.24
CA THR A 33 -21.27 -1.90 -4.34
C THR A 33 -22.75 -2.16 -4.03
N LYS A 34 -23.67 -1.51 -4.76
CA LYS A 34 -25.12 -1.73 -4.57
C LYS A 34 -25.52 -3.18 -4.90
N GLY A 35 -26.23 -3.84 -3.98
CA GLY A 35 -26.97 -5.10 -4.24
C GLY A 35 -26.31 -6.42 -3.82
N MET A 36 -25.24 -6.42 -3.03
CA MET A 36 -24.54 -7.65 -2.60
C MET A 36 -24.91 -8.08 -1.16
N PRO A 37 -24.90 -9.39 -0.83
CA PRO A 37 -25.22 -9.89 0.51
C PRO A 37 -24.20 -9.46 1.58
N VAL A 38 -24.71 -8.77 2.62
CA VAL A 38 -23.94 -8.00 3.62
C VAL A 38 -22.90 -8.83 4.40
N ILE A 39 -23.25 -10.04 4.88
CA ILE A 39 -22.38 -10.81 5.80
C ILE A 39 -21.13 -11.35 5.11
N ARG A 40 -21.26 -11.90 3.90
CA ARG A 40 -20.11 -12.39 3.12
C ARG A 40 -19.18 -11.25 2.72
N PHE A 41 -19.76 -10.08 2.49
CA PHE A 41 -19.02 -8.90 2.10
C PHE A 41 -18.22 -8.33 3.28
N PHE A 42 -18.78 -8.28 4.50
CA PHE A 42 -18.08 -7.75 5.67
C PHE A 42 -16.69 -8.36 5.90
N LEU A 43 -16.58 -9.70 5.95
CA LEU A 43 -15.28 -10.35 6.17
C LEU A 43 -14.35 -10.21 4.95
N ALA A 44 -14.90 -10.35 3.74
CA ALA A 44 -14.13 -10.21 2.51
C ALA A 44 -13.56 -8.79 2.35
N ASP A 45 -14.31 -7.79 2.74
CA ASP A 45 -13.93 -6.38 2.73
C ASP A 45 -12.71 -6.13 3.61
N LYS A 46 -12.70 -6.63 4.87
CA LYS A 46 -11.54 -6.48 5.75
C LYS A 46 -10.29 -7.16 5.19
N VAL A 47 -10.43 -8.33 4.57
CA VAL A 47 -9.32 -9.02 3.89
C VAL A 47 -8.81 -8.20 2.71
N VAL A 48 -9.70 -7.59 1.92
CA VAL A 48 -9.34 -6.69 0.82
C VAL A 48 -8.57 -5.48 1.34
N HIS A 49 -9.00 -4.85 2.44
CA HIS A 49 -8.28 -3.74 3.08
C HIS A 49 -6.86 -4.13 3.52
N VAL A 50 -6.69 -5.30 4.16
CA VAL A 50 -5.37 -5.83 4.53
C VAL A 50 -4.49 -6.02 3.30
N LEU A 51 -4.98 -6.70 2.26
CA LEU A 51 -4.20 -6.99 1.05
C LEU A 51 -3.81 -5.73 0.29
N ILE A 52 -4.75 -4.79 0.14
CA ILE A 52 -4.52 -3.53 -0.54
C ILE A 52 -3.43 -2.73 0.16
N HIS A 53 -3.50 -2.58 1.49
CA HIS A 53 -2.51 -1.83 2.26
C HIS A 53 -1.17 -2.52 2.35
N LEU A 54 -1.13 -3.86 2.36
CA LEU A 54 0.09 -4.64 2.27
C LEU A 54 0.86 -4.29 0.99
N VAL A 55 0.19 -4.34 -0.16
CA VAL A 55 0.83 -4.02 -1.45
C VAL A 55 1.18 -2.53 -1.53
N LEU A 56 0.32 -1.65 -1.01
CA LEU A 56 0.54 -0.20 -1.03
C LEU A 56 1.83 0.17 -0.30
N VAL A 57 1.97 -0.25 0.96
CA VAL A 57 3.17 0.08 1.76
C VAL A 57 4.41 -0.58 1.16
N PHE A 58 4.28 -1.81 0.65
CA PHE A 58 5.40 -2.54 0.03
C PHE A 58 5.94 -1.79 -1.20
N LEU A 59 5.05 -1.33 -2.09
CA LEU A 59 5.43 -0.56 -3.27
C LEU A 59 6.09 0.77 -2.88
N TRP A 60 5.51 1.52 -1.94
CA TRP A 60 6.08 2.79 -1.50
C TRP A 60 7.43 2.63 -0.79
N LEU A 61 7.64 1.54 -0.05
CA LEU A 61 8.96 1.19 0.50
C LEU A 61 9.97 0.84 -0.60
N CYS A 62 9.55 0.13 -1.65
CA CYS A 62 10.41 -0.15 -2.82
C CYS A 62 10.82 1.15 -3.53
N VAL A 63 9.89 2.08 -3.73
CA VAL A 63 10.17 3.42 -4.27
C VAL A 63 11.20 4.13 -3.38
N PHE A 64 10.92 4.26 -2.07
CA PHE A 64 11.81 4.95 -1.14
C PHE A 64 13.20 4.32 -1.09
N ALA A 65 13.29 3.00 -1.04
CA ALA A 65 14.56 2.28 -1.05
C ALA A 65 15.34 2.61 -2.32
N ARG A 66 14.70 2.58 -3.49
CA ARG A 66 15.36 2.85 -4.75
C ARG A 66 15.90 4.28 -4.86
N TYR A 67 15.14 5.28 -4.39
CA TYR A 67 15.56 6.68 -4.36
C TYR A 67 16.66 6.97 -3.32
N LYS A 68 16.71 6.21 -2.23
CA LYS A 68 17.76 6.31 -1.18
C LYS A 68 18.96 5.39 -1.40
N GLY A 69 19.10 4.78 -2.58
CA GLY A 69 20.22 3.89 -2.89
C GLY A 69 20.24 2.59 -2.08
N GLY A 70 19.08 2.09 -1.67
CA GLY A 70 18.90 0.85 -0.90
C GLY A 70 18.97 1.03 0.63
N ILE A 71 19.43 2.19 1.11
CA ILE A 71 19.65 2.42 2.55
C ILE A 71 18.39 3.06 3.17
N LEU A 72 17.60 2.26 3.89
CA LEU A 72 16.47 2.74 4.67
C LEU A 72 16.76 2.73 6.17
N ARG A 73 16.55 3.88 6.82
CA ARG A 73 16.60 4.04 8.28
C ARG A 73 15.22 3.80 8.89
N LYS A 74 15.14 3.52 10.19
CA LYS A 74 13.87 3.34 10.94
C LYS A 74 12.84 4.44 10.65
N LYS A 75 13.28 5.71 10.61
CA LYS A 75 12.42 6.87 10.29
C LYS A 75 11.75 6.79 8.91
N ASN A 76 12.36 6.13 7.93
CA ASN A 76 11.77 6.00 6.60
C ASN A 76 10.59 5.02 6.61
N TYR A 77 10.70 3.92 7.37
CA TYR A 77 9.59 2.98 7.56
C TYR A 77 8.42 3.66 8.28
N ALA A 78 8.71 4.40 9.35
CA ALA A 78 7.69 5.16 10.08
C ALA A 78 7.01 6.18 9.15
N LEU A 79 7.77 6.94 8.37
CA LEU A 79 7.22 7.92 7.43
C LEU A 79 6.28 7.29 6.40
N VAL A 80 6.70 6.19 5.76
CA VAL A 80 5.88 5.50 4.76
C VAL A 80 4.64 4.87 5.41
N ALA A 81 4.78 4.28 6.60
CA ALA A 81 3.66 3.72 7.34
C ALA A 81 2.63 4.79 7.70
N THR A 82 3.06 5.92 8.26
CA THR A 82 2.19 7.05 8.59
C THR A 82 1.50 7.60 7.35
N PHE A 83 2.22 7.72 6.23
CA PHE A 83 1.62 8.16 4.97
C PHE A 83 0.54 7.19 4.46
N CYS A 84 0.81 5.88 4.45
CA CYS A 84 -0.15 4.89 3.94
C CYS A 84 -1.38 4.76 4.86
N VAL A 85 -1.18 4.74 6.19
CA VAL A 85 -2.28 4.70 7.15
C VAL A 85 -3.10 5.99 7.10
N GLY A 86 -2.46 7.15 7.01
CA GLY A 86 -3.14 8.43 6.84
C GLY A 86 -3.97 8.47 5.56
N TYR A 87 -3.41 7.97 4.45
CA TYR A 87 -4.16 7.79 3.20
C TYR A 87 -5.38 6.89 3.39
N GLY A 88 -5.23 5.74 4.04
CA GLY A 88 -6.34 4.81 4.31
C GLY A 88 -7.46 5.46 5.13
N ILE A 89 -7.11 6.22 6.17
CA ILE A 89 -8.09 6.97 6.99
C ILE A 89 -8.83 8.02 6.15
N ILE A 90 -8.10 8.76 5.30
CA ILE A 90 -8.73 9.75 4.41
C ILE A 90 -9.72 9.07 3.46
N ILE A 91 -9.34 7.94 2.86
CA ILE A 91 -10.24 7.19 1.97
C ILE A 91 -11.47 6.69 2.72
N GLU A 92 -11.32 6.18 3.94
CA GLU A 92 -12.45 5.73 4.78
C GLU A 92 -13.46 6.85 5.04
N ILE A 93 -12.97 8.04 5.37
CA ILE A 93 -13.80 9.24 5.54
C ILE A 93 -14.49 9.61 4.23
N LEU A 94 -13.77 9.58 3.10
CA LEU A 94 -14.34 9.88 1.80
C LEU A 94 -15.39 8.85 1.38
N GLN A 95 -15.22 7.57 1.73
CA GLN A 95 -16.23 6.54 1.50
C GLN A 95 -17.53 6.86 2.25
N GLY A 96 -17.44 7.21 3.53
CA GLY A 96 -18.61 7.61 4.33
C GLY A 96 -19.31 8.88 3.84
N ILE A 97 -18.59 9.80 3.17
CA ILE A 97 -19.16 11.05 2.63
C ILE A 97 -19.75 10.85 1.23
N TYR A 98 -19.06 10.12 0.35
CA TYR A 98 -19.36 10.09 -1.09
C TYR A 98 -20.00 8.80 -1.59
N THR A 99 -20.04 7.73 -0.78
CA THR A 99 -20.63 6.46 -1.20
C THR A 99 -21.93 6.19 -0.45
N VAL A 100 -22.98 5.81 -1.19
CA VAL A 100 -24.33 5.57 -0.62
C VAL A 100 -24.42 4.22 0.10
N SER A 101 -23.46 3.32 -0.12
CA SER A 101 -23.50 1.93 0.34
C SER A 101 -22.36 1.54 1.30
N ARG A 102 -21.43 2.46 1.62
CA ARG A 102 -20.37 2.22 2.60
C ARG A 102 -20.48 3.24 3.72
N GLU A 103 -20.34 2.77 4.96
CA GLU A 103 -20.15 3.62 6.12
C GLU A 103 -18.67 3.59 6.50
N ALA A 104 -18.18 4.66 7.11
CA ALA A 104 -16.83 4.69 7.64
C ALA A 104 -16.70 3.70 8.82
N ASP A 105 -15.77 2.75 8.73
CA ASP A 105 -15.60 1.68 9.71
C ASP A 105 -14.20 1.68 10.33
N ILE A 106 -14.14 1.73 11.67
CA ILE A 106 -12.90 1.66 12.45
C ILE A 106 -12.19 0.31 12.21
N LEU A 107 -12.93 -0.75 11.93
CA LEU A 107 -12.36 -2.06 11.61
C LEU A 107 -11.62 -2.06 10.27
N ASP A 108 -12.01 -1.20 9.32
CA ASP A 108 -11.24 -1.00 8.08
C ASP A 108 -9.94 -0.27 8.34
N VAL A 109 -9.94 0.73 9.24
CA VAL A 109 -8.69 1.37 9.69
C VAL A 109 -7.76 0.35 10.37
N LEU A 110 -8.31 -0.56 11.17
CA LEU A 110 -7.52 -1.64 11.79
C LEU A 110 -6.97 -2.62 10.73
N ALA A 111 -7.79 -3.02 9.76
CA ALA A 111 -7.37 -3.86 8.64
C ALA A 111 -6.25 -3.19 7.81
N ASN A 112 -6.36 -1.89 7.55
CA ASN A 112 -5.34 -1.07 6.89
C ASN A 112 -4.01 -1.07 7.68
N CYS A 113 -4.08 -0.94 9.01
CA CYS A 113 -2.92 -1.01 9.90
C CYS A 113 -2.25 -2.40 9.85
N ILE A 114 -3.04 -3.48 9.88
CA ILE A 114 -2.53 -4.86 9.77
C ILE A 114 -1.84 -5.08 8.42
N GLY A 115 -2.48 -4.67 7.32
CA GLY A 115 -1.90 -4.71 5.99
C GLY A 115 -0.58 -3.96 5.91
N THR A 116 -0.52 -2.76 6.49
CA THR A 116 0.69 -1.94 6.58
C THR A 116 1.82 -2.67 7.33
N ALA A 117 1.52 -3.28 8.48
CA ALA A 117 2.50 -4.04 9.24
C ALA A 117 3.04 -5.23 8.44
N LEU A 118 2.15 -6.01 7.81
CA LEU A 118 2.52 -7.16 6.99
C LEU A 118 3.36 -6.76 5.78
N GLY A 119 3.02 -5.65 5.11
CA GLY A 119 3.78 -5.17 3.96
C GLY A 119 5.19 -4.70 4.32
N ILE A 120 5.37 -4.09 5.50
CA ILE A 120 6.70 -3.78 6.04
C ILE A 120 7.49 -5.07 6.31
N ILE A 121 6.89 -6.07 6.95
CA ILE A 121 7.53 -7.36 7.23
C ILE A 121 7.96 -8.04 5.92
N LEU A 122 7.07 -8.10 4.93
CA LEU A 122 7.35 -8.68 3.62
C LEU A 122 8.53 -7.97 2.94
N PHE A 123 8.53 -6.63 2.96
CA PHE A 123 9.64 -5.85 2.43
C PHE A 123 10.97 -6.18 3.12
N LEU A 124 10.98 -6.30 4.44
CA LEU A 124 12.17 -6.65 5.21
C LEU A 124 12.68 -8.05 4.86
N GLN A 125 11.80 -9.04 4.76
CA GLN A 125 12.14 -10.43 4.40
C GLN A 125 12.77 -10.51 3.00
N ILE A 126 12.16 -9.84 2.01
CA ILE A 126 12.68 -9.80 0.64
C ILE A 126 14.04 -9.12 0.61
N ARG A 127 14.18 -7.98 1.29
CA ARG A 127 15.45 -7.24 1.34
C ARG A 127 16.58 -8.06 1.98
N GLN A 128 16.30 -8.77 3.07
CA GLN A 128 17.29 -9.63 3.73
C GLN A 128 17.75 -10.76 2.80
N ARG A 129 16.83 -11.39 2.05
CA ARG A 129 17.18 -12.43 1.07
C ARG A 129 18.11 -11.90 -0.03
N PHE A 130 17.85 -10.72 -0.57
CA PHE A 130 18.75 -10.13 -1.57
C PHE A 130 20.11 -9.71 -1.03
N TYR A 131 20.19 -9.29 0.24
CA TYR A 131 21.48 -8.98 0.87
C TYR A 131 22.31 -10.24 1.11
N ASN A 132 21.70 -11.32 1.63
CA ASN A 132 22.41 -12.58 1.90
C ASN A 132 22.87 -13.34 0.66
N ILE A 133 22.34 -13.04 -0.54
CA ILE A 133 22.77 -13.68 -1.80
C ILE A 133 24.02 -12.98 -2.39
N ASN A 134 24.35 -11.75 -1.97
CA ASN A 134 25.45 -10.95 -2.50
C ASN A 134 26.66 -10.84 -1.55
N VAL A 135 26.72 -11.69 -0.53
CA VAL A 135 27.87 -11.87 0.39
C VAL A 135 28.38 -13.29 0.20
#